data_AF-T1BCF8-F1
#
_entry.id   AF-T1BCF8-F1
#
_cell.length_a   1.000
_cell.length_b   1.000
_cell.length_c   1.000
_cell.angle_alpha   90.00
_cell.angle_beta   90.00
_cell.angle_gamma   90.00
#
_symmetry.space_group_name_H-M   'P 1'
#
loop_
_entity.id
_entity.type
_entity.pdbx_description
1 polymer ?
#
loop_
_entity_poly.entity_id
_entity_poly.type
_entity_poly.pdbx_seq_one_letter_code
_entity_poly.pdbx_strand_id
1 'polypeptide(L)'
;ACAALVAPRSLLVFDHLTRGIALLHAGSQAERAQLRAEIIRALRGPLPAIPRRGRCSPAIPTTSRADYVLSVERVKEHIAAGDVYQLVLSTRFAGQHELTPFQAYRALRLINPSPYMYYCALGDLTVVGSSPEALVRLQDGTAQLRPIAGTRPRADDPALDRAREAQLRADPK
;
A
#
# COMPACT_ATOMS: atom_id res chain seq x y z
N ALA A 1 9.52 15.35 10.91
CA ALA A 1 8.47 14.44 10.41
C ALA A 1 7.39 15.28 9.74
N CYS A 2 7.04 14.99 8.49
CA CYS A 2 5.93 15.65 7.79
C CYS A 2 4.74 14.68 7.79
N ALA A 3 3.60 15.09 8.34
CA ALA A 3 2.36 14.32 8.32
C ALA A 3 1.32 15.10 7.51
N ALA A 4 0.64 14.41 6.58
CA ALA A 4 -0.47 14.96 5.82
C ALA A 4 -1.75 14.24 6.25
N LEU A 5 -2.70 14.99 6.82
CA LEU A 5 -4.01 14.49 7.25
C LEU A 5 -5.10 15.16 6.42
N VAL A 6 -6.07 14.38 5.95
CA VAL A 6 -7.21 14.88 5.17
C VAL A 6 -8.48 14.66 5.98
N ALA A 7 -9.22 15.74 6.23
CA ALA A 7 -10.57 15.70 6.79
C ALA A 7 -11.57 15.89 5.64
N PRO A 8 -12.13 14.81 5.05
CA PRO A 8 -12.99 14.94 3.89
C PRO A 8 -14.35 15.54 4.27
N ARG A 9 -14.84 16.49 3.45
CA ARG A 9 -16.21 17.00 3.59
C ARG A 9 -17.27 15.97 3.16
N SER A 10 -16.93 15.10 2.23
CA SER A 10 -17.82 14.07 1.70
C SER A 10 -17.09 12.73 1.64
N LEU A 11 -17.79 11.64 1.97
CA LEU A 11 -17.29 10.28 1.87
C LEU A 11 -18.27 9.42 1.07
N LEU A 12 -17.78 8.78 0.03
CA LEU A 12 -18.53 7.77 -0.75
C LEU A 12 -17.99 6.39 -0.36
N VAL A 13 -18.83 5.58 0.29
CA VAL A 13 -18.47 4.25 0.79
C VAL A 13 -19.07 3.20 -0.14
N PHE A 14 -18.23 2.32 -0.66
CA PHE A 14 -18.63 1.16 -1.43
C PHE A 14 -18.61 -0.06 -0.52
N ASP A 15 -19.77 -0.64 -0.25
CA ASP A 15 -19.88 -1.90 0.47
C ASP A 15 -19.95 -3.04 -0.54
N HIS A 16 -18.85 -3.75 -0.71
CA HIS A 16 -18.77 -4.88 -1.63
C HIS A 16 -19.52 -6.12 -1.14
N LEU A 17 -19.78 -6.26 0.16
CA LEU A 17 -20.51 -7.39 0.73
C LEU A 17 -22.00 -7.27 0.42
N THR A 18 -22.59 -6.11 0.71
CA THR A 18 -24.02 -5.86 0.47
C THR A 18 -24.31 -5.30 -0.93
N ARG A 19 -23.25 -5.00 -1.71
CA ARG A 19 -23.31 -4.31 -3.01
C ARG A 19 -24.00 -2.94 -2.91
N GLY A 20 -23.89 -2.29 -1.76
CA GLY A 20 -24.44 -0.97 -1.46
C GLY A 20 -23.43 0.15 -1.69
N ILE A 21 -23.97 1.37 -1.84
CA ILE A 21 -23.17 2.60 -1.87
C ILE A 21 -23.80 3.59 -0.89
N ALA A 22 -23.01 4.14 0.03
CA ALA A 22 -23.44 5.15 0.99
C ALA A 22 -22.70 6.47 0.75
N LEU A 23 -23.43 7.59 0.79
CA LEU A 23 -22.87 8.94 0.72
C LEU A 23 -23.06 9.64 2.07
N LEU A 24 -21.94 9.92 2.73
CA LEU A 24 -21.88 10.78 3.91
C LEU A 24 -21.40 12.17 3.48
N HIS A 25 -22.00 13.22 4.03
CA HIS A 25 -21.65 14.60 3.70
C HIS A 25 -21.77 15.48 4.94
N ALA A 26 -20.70 16.20 5.27
CA ALA A 26 -20.67 17.24 6.27
C ALA A 26 -21.06 18.58 5.61
N GLY A 27 -22.37 18.85 5.57
CA GLY A 27 -22.94 20.04 4.95
C GLY A 27 -24.46 20.00 4.95
N SER A 28 -25.08 20.90 4.20
CA SER A 28 -26.53 20.98 4.09
C SER A 28 -27.12 19.79 3.34
N GLN A 29 -28.39 19.51 3.61
CA GLN A 29 -29.14 18.47 2.89
C GLN A 29 -29.26 18.77 1.39
N ALA A 30 -29.30 20.06 1.02
CA ALA A 30 -29.33 20.49 -0.38
C ALA A 30 -28.02 20.16 -1.11
N GLU A 31 -26.87 20.50 -0.52
CA GLU A 31 -25.55 20.16 -1.07
C GLU A 31 -25.38 18.64 -1.21
N ARG A 32 -25.81 17.88 -0.19
CA ARG A 32 -25.77 16.41 -0.24
C ARG A 32 -26.64 15.84 -1.36
N ALA A 33 -27.84 16.40 -1.57
CA ALA A 33 -28.75 15.96 -2.63
C ALA A 33 -28.19 16.25 -4.02
N GLN A 34 -27.57 17.42 -4.20
CA GLN A 34 -26.89 17.80 -5.43
C GLN A 34 -25.71 16.87 -5.74
N LEU A 35 -24.82 16.65 -4.76
CA LEU A 35 -23.68 15.74 -4.91
C LEU A 35 -24.13 14.31 -5.22
N ARG A 36 -25.21 13.83 -4.59
CA ARG A 36 -25.80 12.53 -4.88
C ARG A 36 -26.24 12.43 -6.35
N ALA A 37 -26.87 13.45 -6.89
CA ALA A 37 -27.31 13.46 -8.28
C ALA A 37 -26.13 13.39 -9.27
N GLU A 38 -25.03 14.09 -8.95
CA GLU A 38 -23.77 14.05 -9.73
C GLU A 38 -23.12 12.67 -9.68
N ILE A 39 -23.03 12.07 -8.50
CA ILE A 39 -22.49 10.71 -8.32
C ILE A 39 -23.31 9.69 -9.11
N ILE A 40 -24.64 9.73 -9.01
CA ILE A 40 -25.52 8.80 -9.77
C ILE A 40 -25.30 8.97 -11.27
N ARG A 41 -25.16 10.21 -11.75
CA ARG A 41 -24.89 10.49 -13.16
C ARG A 41 -23.53 9.91 -13.58
N ALA A 42 -22.48 10.11 -12.78
CA ALA A 42 -21.15 9.58 -13.04
C ALA A 42 -21.13 8.05 -13.05
N LEU A 43 -21.79 7.40 -12.08
CA LEU A 43 -21.86 5.93 -11.98
C LEU A 43 -22.65 5.29 -13.14
N ARG A 44 -23.61 6.00 -13.73
CA ARG A 44 -24.36 5.55 -14.91
C ARG A 44 -23.68 5.89 -16.23
N GLY A 45 -22.71 6.80 -16.21
CA GLY A 45 -21.98 7.25 -17.38
C GLY A 45 -20.94 6.22 -17.85
N PRO A 46 -20.36 6.43 -19.04
CA PRO A 46 -19.26 5.60 -19.52
C PRO A 46 -18.02 5.79 -18.63
N LEU A 47 -17.19 4.75 -18.54
CA LEU A 47 -15.88 4.90 -17.92
C LEU A 47 -15.01 5.84 -18.77
N PRO A 48 -14.24 6.75 -18.13
CA PRO A 48 -13.33 7.61 -18.86
C PRO A 48 -12.29 6.76 -19.60
N ALA A 49 -11.89 7.22 -20.79
CA ALA A 49 -10.85 6.56 -21.56
C ALA A 49 -9.55 6.50 -20.75
N ILE A 50 -9.00 5.30 -20.60
CA ILE A 50 -7.71 5.12 -19.95
C ILE A 50 -6.62 5.43 -21.00
N PRO A 51 -5.68 6.36 -20.72
CA PRO A 51 -4.58 6.64 -21.63
C PRO A 51 -3.83 5.36 -22.01
N ARG A 52 -3.27 5.31 -23.23
CA ARG A 52 -2.49 4.17 -23.72
C ARG A 52 -1.25 3.94 -22.83
N ARG A 53 -0.66 2.73 -22.96
CA ARG A 53 0.56 2.31 -22.23
C ARG A 53 1.63 3.41 -22.31
N GLY A 54 2.07 3.90 -21.16
CA GLY A 54 3.19 4.83 -21.05
C GLY A 54 4.52 4.08 -20.88
N ARG A 55 5.63 4.73 -21.25
CA ARG A 55 6.97 4.20 -20.97
C ARG A 55 7.32 4.37 -19.49
N CYS A 56 8.14 3.46 -18.99
CA CYS A 56 8.75 3.55 -17.66
C CYS A 56 10.25 3.32 -17.84
N SER A 57 11.09 4.15 -17.21
CA SER A 57 12.50 3.85 -17.08
C SER A 57 12.70 2.69 -16.11
N PRO A 58 13.85 2.01 -16.15
CA PRO A 58 14.28 1.17 -15.05
C PRO A 58 14.26 1.95 -13.73
N ALA A 59 13.90 1.28 -12.64
CA ALA A 59 14.00 1.84 -11.30
C ALA A 59 15.44 1.72 -10.82
N ILE A 60 16.08 2.84 -10.51
CA ILE A 60 17.48 2.94 -10.10
C ILE A 60 17.53 3.09 -8.57
N PRO A 61 18.31 2.26 -7.86
CA PRO A 61 18.47 2.40 -6.43
C PRO A 61 19.31 3.65 -6.10
N THR A 62 18.96 4.32 -5.01
CA THR A 62 19.72 5.46 -4.46
C THR A 62 21.01 5.04 -3.75
N THR A 63 21.18 3.74 -3.50
CA THR A 63 22.34 3.15 -2.82
C THR A 63 22.88 2.01 -3.67
N SER A 64 24.20 1.93 -3.85
CA SER A 64 24.79 0.81 -4.59
C SER A 64 24.61 -0.49 -3.82
N ARG A 65 24.67 -1.62 -4.53
CA ARG A 65 24.64 -2.95 -3.88
C ARG A 65 25.79 -3.11 -2.88
N ALA A 66 26.99 -2.62 -3.23
CA ALA A 66 28.16 -2.71 -2.38
C ALA A 66 27.94 -1.93 -1.07
N ASP A 67 27.45 -0.69 -1.16
CA ASP A 67 27.21 0.15 0.01
C ASP A 67 26.08 -0.41 0.89
N TYR A 68 25.04 -0.99 0.28
CA TYR A 68 23.98 -1.64 1.03
C TYR A 68 24.50 -2.85 1.81
N VAL A 69 25.36 -3.67 1.20
CA VAL A 69 26.00 -4.82 1.86
C VAL A 69 26.92 -4.35 3.00
N LEU A 70 27.72 -3.30 2.78
CA LEU A 70 28.54 -2.72 3.85
C LEU A 70 27.68 -2.20 5.01
N SER A 71 26.52 -1.60 4.71
CA SER A 71 25.56 -1.17 5.73
C SER A 71 25.00 -2.36 6.53
N VAL A 72 24.72 -3.49 5.87
CA VAL A 72 24.28 -4.73 6.54
C VAL A 72 25.36 -5.28 7.46
N GLU A 73 26.63 -5.32 7.02
CA GLU A 73 27.72 -5.80 7.87
C GLU A 73 27.93 -4.90 9.09
N ARG A 74 27.88 -3.58 8.92
CA ARG A 74 27.93 -2.63 10.04
C ARG A 74 26.77 -2.83 11.03
N VAL A 75 25.56 -3.09 10.54
CA VAL A 75 24.42 -3.41 11.41
C VAL A 75 24.67 -4.70 12.20
N LYS A 76 25.27 -5.72 11.59
CA LYS A 76 25.62 -6.97 12.28
C LYS A 76 26.66 -6.74 13.38
N GLU A 77 27.63 -5.85 13.16
CA GLU A 77 28.59 -5.44 14.19
C GLU A 77 27.87 -4.79 15.39
N HIS A 78 26.94 -3.86 15.13
CA HIS A 78 26.12 -3.23 16.18
C HIS A 78 25.24 -4.24 16.93
N ILE A 79 24.67 -5.23 16.22
CA ILE A 79 23.91 -6.31 16.86
C ILE A 79 24.83 -7.16 17.76
N ALA A 80 26.03 -7.51 17.29
CA ALA A 80 26.99 -8.31 18.05
C ALA A 80 27.56 -7.57 19.27
N ALA A 81 27.73 -6.24 19.16
CA ALA A 81 28.12 -5.39 20.28
C ALA A 81 27.00 -5.22 21.34
N GLY A 82 25.77 -5.60 21.01
CA GLY A 82 24.60 -5.47 21.89
C GLY A 82 23.88 -4.12 21.80
N ASP A 83 24.17 -3.31 20.78
CA ASP A 83 23.56 -1.98 20.62
C ASP A 83 22.08 -2.07 20.25
N VAL A 84 21.70 -3.04 19.40
CA VAL A 84 20.34 -3.28 18.93
C VAL A 84 20.10 -4.77 18.70
N TYR A 85 18.85 -5.22 18.84
CA TYR A 85 18.48 -6.62 18.51
C TYR A 85 18.23 -6.83 17.01
N GLN A 86 17.62 -5.84 16.35
CA GLN A 86 17.29 -5.89 14.92
C GLN A 86 17.24 -4.47 14.35
N LEU A 87 17.71 -4.31 13.11
CA LEU A 87 17.53 -3.09 12.32
C LEU A 87 16.98 -3.43 10.93
N VAL A 88 15.96 -2.70 10.50
CA VAL A 88 15.35 -2.85 9.16
C VAL A 88 15.92 -1.78 8.23
N LEU A 89 16.92 -2.15 7.44
CA LEU A 89 17.47 -1.27 6.41
C LEU A 89 16.53 -1.21 5.19
N SER A 90 16.53 -0.07 4.51
CA SER A 90 15.80 0.11 3.26
C SER A 90 16.59 1.00 2.30
N THR A 91 16.29 0.89 1.00
CA THR A 91 16.83 1.76 -0.04
C THR A 91 15.70 2.25 -0.92
N ARG A 92 15.80 3.50 -1.38
CA ARG A 92 14.81 4.08 -2.30
C ARG A 92 15.19 3.73 -3.73
N PHE A 93 14.23 3.24 -4.50
CA PHE A 93 14.33 3.13 -5.95
C PHE A 93 13.58 4.29 -6.60
N ALA A 94 14.14 4.85 -7.67
CA ALA A 94 13.56 5.97 -8.40
C ALA A 94 13.67 5.78 -9.91
N GLY A 95 12.68 6.27 -10.66
CA GLY A 95 12.65 6.22 -12.11
C GLY A 95 11.65 7.23 -12.67
N GLN A 96 11.65 7.40 -13.99
CA GLN A 96 10.70 8.25 -14.71
C GLN A 96 9.62 7.38 -15.34
N HIS A 97 8.38 7.87 -15.40
CA HIS A 97 7.28 7.18 -16.07
C HIS A 97 6.30 8.15 -16.71
N GLU A 98 5.59 7.69 -17.73
CA GLU A 98 4.50 8.40 -18.40
C GLU A 98 3.11 7.95 -17.90
N LEU A 99 3.07 7.05 -16.91
CA LEU A 99 1.82 6.56 -16.34
C LEU A 99 1.14 7.65 -15.50
N THR A 100 -0.19 7.71 -15.59
CA THR A 100 -0.97 8.41 -14.57
C THR A 100 -0.85 7.68 -13.22
N PRO A 101 -0.86 8.38 -12.08
CA PRO A 101 -0.80 7.72 -10.77
C PRO A 101 -1.91 6.68 -10.57
N PHE A 102 -3.10 6.90 -11.13
CA PHE A 102 -4.20 5.94 -11.04
C PHE A 102 -3.96 4.65 -11.85
N GLN A 103 -3.22 4.71 -12.96
CA GLN A 103 -2.77 3.51 -13.68
C GLN A 103 -1.80 2.69 -12.84
N ALA A 104 -0.88 3.33 -12.11
CA ALA A 104 0.02 2.64 -11.19
C ALA A 104 -0.76 1.93 -10.06
N TYR A 105 -1.77 2.60 -9.49
CA TYR A 105 -2.66 1.99 -8.49
C TYR A 105 -3.40 0.75 -9.04
N ARG A 106 -3.97 0.86 -10.25
CA ARG A 106 -4.67 -0.26 -10.88
C ARG A 106 -3.74 -1.44 -11.16
N ALA A 107 -2.53 -1.18 -11.64
CA ALA A 107 -1.53 -2.23 -11.86
C ALA A 107 -1.14 -2.92 -10.55
N LEU A 108 -0.87 -2.15 -9.49
CA LEU A 108 -0.57 -2.69 -8.16
C LEU A 108 -1.71 -3.54 -7.61
N ARG A 109 -2.96 -3.09 -7.75
CA ARG A 109 -4.14 -3.83 -7.29
C ARG A 109 -4.31 -5.19 -7.99
N LEU A 110 -3.88 -5.29 -9.25
CA LEU A 110 -3.93 -6.54 -10.01
C LEU A 110 -2.78 -7.49 -9.65
N ILE A 111 -1.57 -6.94 -9.48
CA ILE A 111 -0.36 -7.76 -9.25
C ILE A 111 -0.27 -8.19 -7.79
N ASN A 112 -0.53 -7.29 -6.86
CA ASN A 112 -0.37 -7.50 -5.42
C ASN A 112 -1.62 -7.00 -4.68
N PRO A 113 -2.78 -7.68 -4.79
CA PRO A 113 -3.94 -7.34 -3.98
C PRO A 113 -3.63 -7.56 -2.50
N SER A 114 -3.87 -6.53 -1.67
CA SER A 114 -3.66 -6.60 -0.23
C SER A 114 -4.88 -6.08 0.54
N PRO A 115 -4.98 -6.35 1.86
CA PRO A 115 -6.08 -5.85 2.67
C PRO A 115 -6.13 -4.31 2.76
N TYR A 116 -4.98 -3.63 2.61
CA TYR A 116 -4.86 -2.18 2.72
C TYR A 116 -4.28 -1.58 1.45
N MET A 117 -5.15 -1.36 0.46
CA MET A 117 -4.84 -0.65 -0.78
C MET A 117 -5.17 0.84 -0.63
N TYR A 118 -4.32 1.73 -1.15
CA TYR A 118 -4.58 3.17 -1.09
C TYR A 118 -4.07 3.94 -2.33
N TYR A 119 -4.83 4.98 -2.66
CA TYR A 119 -4.51 6.01 -3.64
C TYR A 119 -4.81 7.35 -2.98
N CYS A 120 -3.78 8.13 -2.68
CA CYS A 120 -3.89 9.40 -1.98
C CYS A 120 -3.30 10.50 -2.86
N ALA A 121 -4.17 11.31 -3.50
CA ALA A 121 -3.76 12.52 -4.21
C ALA A 121 -3.75 13.70 -3.23
N LEU A 122 -2.56 14.14 -2.84
CA LEU A 122 -2.29 15.13 -1.79
C LEU A 122 -1.63 16.39 -2.41
N GLY A 123 -2.34 17.03 -3.35
CA GLY A 123 -1.80 18.16 -4.11
C GLY A 123 -0.69 17.69 -5.07
N ASP A 124 0.51 18.23 -4.91
CA ASP A 124 1.67 17.93 -5.77
C ASP A 124 2.27 16.54 -5.53
N LEU A 125 1.83 15.85 -4.46
CA LEU A 125 2.25 14.49 -4.13
C LEU A 125 1.09 13.51 -4.34
N THR A 126 1.33 12.43 -5.05
CA THR A 126 0.42 11.27 -5.06
C THR A 126 1.10 10.06 -4.46
N VAL A 127 0.46 9.44 -3.47
CA VAL A 127 0.95 8.22 -2.82
C VAL A 127 0.05 7.06 -3.24
N VAL A 128 0.68 6.00 -3.73
CA VAL A 128 0.01 4.78 -4.16
C VAL A 128 0.66 3.60 -3.44
N GLY A 129 -0.15 2.69 -2.90
CA GLY A 129 0.41 1.53 -2.23
C GLY A 129 -0.55 0.37 -2.01
N SER A 130 0.06 -0.75 -1.63
CA SER A 130 -0.57 -2.02 -1.31
C SER A 130 0.14 -2.57 -0.08
N SER A 131 -0.45 -2.40 1.10
CA SER A 131 0.15 -2.86 2.36
C SER A 131 -0.48 -4.18 2.83
N PRO A 132 0.32 -5.22 3.09
CA PRO A 132 -0.16 -6.46 3.69
C PRO A 132 -0.45 -6.32 5.19
N GLU A 133 0.06 -5.27 5.85
CA GLU A 133 0.08 -5.15 7.30
C GLU A 133 -0.51 -3.81 7.77
N ALA A 134 -1.24 -3.85 8.89
CA ALA A 134 -1.70 -2.65 9.57
C ALA A 134 -0.69 -2.28 10.67
N LEU A 135 -0.30 -1.01 10.73
CA LEU A 135 0.56 -0.51 11.80
C LEU A 135 -0.13 -0.70 13.16
N VAL A 136 -1.36 -0.20 13.31
CA VAL A 136 -2.20 -0.37 14.51
C VAL A 136 -3.66 -0.23 14.11
N ARG A 137 -4.54 -1.00 14.76
CA ARG A 137 -5.99 -0.85 14.63
C ARG A 137 -6.58 -0.58 16.01
N LEU A 138 -7.28 0.54 16.16
CA LEU A 138 -8.04 0.88 17.36
C LEU A 138 -9.52 0.66 17.09
N GLN A 139 -10.16 -0.18 17.89
CA GLN A 139 -11.59 -0.45 17.80
C GLN A 139 -12.15 -0.68 19.21
N ASP A 140 -13.25 0.00 19.54
CA ASP A 140 -13.97 -0.14 20.82
C ASP A 140 -13.04 -0.02 22.05
N GLY A 141 -12.16 0.99 22.02
CA GLY A 141 -11.15 1.23 23.07
C GLY A 141 -9.98 0.24 23.10
N THR A 142 -9.97 -0.77 22.22
CA THR A 142 -8.93 -1.80 22.16
C THR A 142 -7.99 -1.55 20.99
N ALA A 143 -6.70 -1.37 21.27
CA ALA A 143 -5.65 -1.29 20.26
C ALA A 143 -5.08 -2.69 19.95
N GLN A 144 -4.94 -3.00 18.66
CA GLN A 144 -4.38 -4.26 18.18
C GLN A 144 -3.23 -4.01 17.18
N LEU A 145 -2.19 -4.84 17.30
CA LEU A 145 -1.05 -4.93 16.41
C LEU A 145 -1.03 -6.34 15.82
N ARG A 146 -0.63 -6.49 14.56
CA ARG A 146 -0.42 -7.80 13.93
C ARG A 146 0.95 -7.85 13.25
N PRO A 147 2.05 -7.87 14.03
CA PRO A 147 3.40 -7.85 13.50
C PRO A 147 3.63 -9.01 12.53
N ILE A 148 4.21 -8.73 11.36
CA ILE A 148 4.67 -9.74 10.42
C ILE A 148 6.20 -9.81 10.48
N ALA A 149 6.72 -10.98 10.85
CA ALA A 149 8.14 -11.29 10.81
C ALA A 149 8.35 -12.66 10.18
N GLY A 150 9.43 -12.79 9.40
CA GLY A 150 9.71 -13.98 8.60
C GLY A 150 9.00 -13.94 7.23
N THR A 151 9.73 -14.27 6.18
CA THR A 151 9.19 -14.26 4.82
C THR A 151 9.80 -15.39 4.00
N ARG A 152 8.98 -16.03 3.18
CA ARG A 152 9.41 -16.92 2.10
C ARG A 152 8.65 -16.56 0.81
N PRO A 153 9.30 -16.63 -0.36
CA PRO A 153 8.61 -16.43 -1.62
C PRO A 153 7.63 -17.58 -1.87
N ARG A 154 6.48 -17.27 -2.46
CA ARG A 154 5.53 -18.28 -2.93
C ARG A 154 6.17 -19.16 -4.01
N ALA A 155 5.71 -20.40 -4.12
CA ALA A 155 6.04 -21.29 -5.24
C ALA A 155 4.77 -21.61 -6.04
N ASP A 156 4.91 -21.72 -7.36
CA ASP A 156 3.82 -22.15 -8.23
C ASP A 156 3.47 -23.63 -8.02
N ASP A 157 4.46 -24.44 -7.63
CA ASP A 157 4.26 -25.82 -7.19
C ASP A 157 3.71 -25.87 -5.75
N PRO A 158 2.49 -26.41 -5.54
CA PRO A 158 1.90 -26.53 -4.21
C PRO A 158 2.70 -27.36 -3.22
N ALA A 159 3.44 -28.37 -3.68
CA ALA A 159 4.25 -29.20 -2.79
C ALA A 159 5.45 -28.40 -2.25
N LEU A 160 6.15 -27.70 -3.12
CA LEU A 160 7.22 -26.79 -2.75
C LEU A 160 6.73 -25.63 -1.87
N ASP A 161 5.56 -25.06 -2.15
CA ASP A 161 4.98 -23.96 -1.36
C ASP A 161 4.70 -24.40 0.08
N ARG A 162 4.11 -25.59 0.28
CA ARG A 162 3.90 -26.19 1.61
C ARG A 162 5.21 -26.50 2.32
N ALA A 163 6.23 -26.98 1.60
CA ALA A 163 7.54 -27.22 2.17
C ALA A 163 8.19 -25.92 2.68
N ARG A 164 8.08 -24.82 1.91
CA ARG A 164 8.57 -23.49 2.31
C ARG A 164 7.82 -22.96 3.53
N GLU A 165 6.51 -23.18 3.61
CA GLU A 165 5.71 -22.82 4.80
C GLU A 165 6.18 -23.59 6.03
N ALA A 166 6.30 -24.91 5.93
CA ALA A 166 6.77 -25.76 7.04
C ALA A 166 8.18 -25.36 7.49
N GLN A 167 9.07 -25.06 6.54
CA GLN A 167 10.41 -24.57 6.83
C GLN A 167 10.39 -23.21 7.55
N LEU A 168 9.55 -22.27 7.13
CA LEU A 168 9.44 -20.97 7.79
C LEU A 168 8.90 -21.10 9.23
N ARG A 169 7.91 -21.98 9.45
CA ARG A 169 7.34 -22.24 10.78
C ARG A 169 8.34 -22.90 11.73
N ALA A 170 9.26 -23.69 11.20
CA ALA A 170 10.27 -24.41 11.98
C ALA A 170 11.59 -23.63 12.13
N ASP A 171 11.74 -22.46 11.50
CA ASP A 171 12.97 -21.67 11.53
C ASP A 171 13.15 -21.05 12.93
N PRO A 172 14.17 -21.47 13.72
CA PRO A 172 14.37 -20.96 15.07
C PRO A 172 15.12 -19.62 15.11
N LYS A 173 15.47 -19.06 13.95
CA LYS A 173 16.17 -17.78 13.79
C LYS A 173 15.28 -16.57 14.03
#